data_AF-A0ABD7YU12-F1
#
_entry.id   AF-A0ABD7YU12-F1
#
_cell.length_a   1.000
_cell.length_b   1.000
_cell.length_c   1.000
_cell.angle_alpha   90.00
_cell.angle_beta   90.00
_cell.angle_gamma   90.00
#
_symmetry.space_group_name_H-M   'P 1'
#
loop_
_entity.id
_entity.type
_entity.pdbx_description
1 polymer ?
#
loop_
_entity_poly.entity_id
_entity_poly.type
_entity_poly.pdbx_seq_one_letter_code
_entity_poly.pdbx_strand_id
1 'polypeptide(L)'
;MVKVSIGVTIYNVEEYLRECLDSIMNQTFKDFEVIMVDDGSTDNSFCICQEYVAKDSRFKLIHQENKGLAGARNTCLKFMHGEFITW
;
A
#
# COMPACT_ATOMS: atom_id res chain seq x y z
N MET A 1 13.61 -11.93 -6.06
CA MET A 1 13.64 -10.84 -5.06
C MET A 1 13.21 -9.59 -5.81
N VAL A 2 12.19 -8.87 -5.35
CA VAL A 2 11.81 -7.59 -5.97
C VAL A 2 12.86 -6.55 -5.65
N LYS A 3 13.05 -5.54 -6.52
CA LYS A 3 14.09 -4.52 -6.30
C LYS A 3 13.65 -3.39 -5.36
N VAL A 4 12.41 -2.92 -5.46
CA VAL A 4 11.89 -1.82 -4.61
C VAL A 4 10.59 -2.25 -3.93
N SER A 5 10.47 -2.01 -2.62
CA SER A 5 9.18 -2.05 -1.92
C SER A 5 8.69 -0.64 -1.62
N ILE A 6 7.45 -0.34 -2.02
CA ILE A 6 6.77 0.93 -1.78
C ILE A 6 5.73 0.72 -0.68
N GLY A 7 5.80 1.48 0.40
CA GLY A 7 4.85 1.39 1.51
C GLY A 7 3.78 2.46 1.42
N VAL A 8 2.51 2.05 1.48
CA VAL A 8 1.37 2.98 1.47
C VAL A 8 0.53 2.74 2.71
N THR A 9 0.56 3.68 3.65
CA THR A 9 -0.27 3.61 4.88
C THR A 9 -1.56 4.39 4.68
N ILE A 10 -2.69 3.78 4.99
CA ILE A 10 -4.02 4.24 4.59
C ILE A 10 -4.91 4.34 5.84
N TYR A 11 -5.52 5.50 6.06
CA TYR A 11 -6.53 5.71 7.09
C TYR A 11 -7.49 6.85 6.69
N ASN A 12 -8.70 6.51 6.28
CA ASN A 12 -9.75 7.45 5.89
C ASN A 12 -9.33 8.47 4.82
N VAL A 13 -8.89 7.97 3.66
CA VAL A 13 -8.27 8.73 2.58
C VAL A 13 -8.92 8.49 1.20
N GLU A 14 -10.17 8.05 1.18
CA GLU A 14 -10.84 7.57 -0.05
C GLU A 14 -10.82 8.55 -1.22
N GLU A 15 -10.82 9.86 -0.95
CA GLU A 15 -10.90 10.91 -1.96
C GLU A 15 -9.67 10.97 -2.88
N TYR A 16 -8.48 10.64 -2.36
CA TYR A 16 -7.21 10.77 -3.10
C TYR A 16 -6.47 9.43 -3.28
N LEU A 17 -6.98 8.35 -2.68
CA LEU A 17 -6.31 7.06 -2.71
C LEU A 17 -6.14 6.51 -4.13
N ARG A 18 -7.15 6.66 -5.00
CA ARG A 18 -7.07 6.17 -6.39
C ARG A 18 -5.97 6.85 -7.19
N GLU A 19 -5.87 8.18 -7.09
CA GLU A 19 -4.82 8.95 -7.77
C GLU A 19 -3.42 8.50 -7.32
N CYS A 20 -3.24 8.32 -6.00
CA CYS A 20 -2.01 7.80 -5.43
C CYS A 20 -1.65 6.41 -5.99
N LEU A 21 -2.58 5.45 -5.94
CA LEU A 21 -2.31 4.09 -6.38
C LEU A 21 -2.15 3.97 -7.89
N ASP A 22 -2.89 4.74 -8.69
CA ASP A 22 -2.72 4.81 -10.14
C ASP A 22 -1.34 5.36 -10.52
N SER A 23 -0.84 6.37 -9.79
CA SER A 23 0.50 6.93 -10.02
C SER A 23 1.61 5.89 -9.79
N ILE A 24 1.43 5.02 -8.78
CA ILE A 24 2.37 3.93 -8.48
C ILE A 24 2.25 2.81 -9.51
N MET A 25 1.03 2.40 -9.85
CA MET A 25 0.78 1.32 -10.82
C MET A 25 1.43 1.63 -12.19
N ASN A 26 1.36 2.91 -12.59
CA ASN A 26 1.83 3.40 -13.88
C ASN A 26 3.31 3.79 -13.92
N GLN A 27 4.09 3.54 -12.87
CA GLN A 27 5.54 3.82 -12.87
C GLN A 27 6.26 3.17 -14.07
N THR A 28 7.24 3.87 -14.64
CA THR A 28 8.04 3.35 -15.77
C THR A 28 8.96 2.21 -15.35
N PHE A 29 9.48 2.26 -14.12
CA PHE A 29 10.18 1.16 -13.48
C PHE A 29 9.19 0.08 -13.03
N LYS A 30 9.45 -1.20 -13.31
CA LYS A 30 8.45 -2.28 -13.13
C LYS A 30 8.77 -3.31 -12.05
N ASP A 31 10.03 -3.40 -11.61
CA ASP A 31 10.48 -4.39 -10.62
C ASP A 31 10.28 -3.88 -9.19
N PHE A 32 9.00 -3.76 -8.80
CA PHE A 32 8.60 -3.30 -7.48
C PHE A 32 7.41 -4.09 -6.93
N GLU A 33 7.21 -4.01 -5.61
CA GLU A 33 5.98 -4.38 -4.92
C GLU A 33 5.43 -3.19 -4.15
N VAL A 34 4.12 -3.23 -3.87
CA VAL A 34 3.42 -2.23 -3.08
C VAL A 34 2.80 -2.91 -1.87
N ILE A 35 3.17 -2.44 -0.68
CA ILE A 35 2.63 -2.90 0.60
C ILE A 35 1.67 -1.83 1.10
N MET A 36 0.37 -2.09 0.93
CA MET A 36 -0.71 -1.25 1.45
C MET A 36 -1.11 -1.72 2.84
N VAL A 37 -1.10 -0.83 3.82
CA VAL A 37 -1.63 -1.10 5.16
C VAL A 37 -2.83 -0.20 5.40
N ASP A 38 -4.01 -0.79 5.40
CA ASP A 38 -5.23 -0.15 5.88
C ASP A 38 -5.26 -0.22 7.42
N ASP A 39 -5.15 0.96 8.04
CA ASP A 39 -5.03 1.14 9.50
C ASP A 39 -6.41 1.32 10.16
N GLY A 40 -7.36 0.47 9.77
CA GLY A 40 -8.71 0.45 10.31
C GLY A 40 -9.58 1.59 9.77
N SER A 41 -9.53 1.86 8.45
CA SER A 41 -10.38 2.87 7.84
C SER A 41 -11.87 2.53 8.00
N THR A 42 -12.68 3.58 8.15
CA THR A 42 -14.14 3.52 8.25
C THR A 42 -14.84 4.04 6.99
N ASP A 43 -14.08 4.56 6.03
CA ASP A 43 -14.54 4.98 4.71
C ASP A 43 -14.32 3.88 3.65
N ASN A 44 -14.41 4.20 2.36
CA ASN A 44 -14.20 3.22 1.29
C ASN A 44 -12.74 2.92 0.98
N SER A 45 -11.76 3.41 1.76
CA SER A 45 -10.34 3.21 1.47
C SER A 45 -9.95 1.73 1.36
N PHE A 46 -10.48 0.89 2.25
CA PHE A 46 -10.25 -0.55 2.21
C PHE A 46 -10.78 -1.20 0.91
N CYS A 47 -12.00 -0.85 0.52
CA CYS A 47 -12.61 -1.33 -0.72
C CYS A 47 -11.80 -0.90 -1.95
N ILE A 48 -11.33 0.35 -1.97
CA ILE A 48 -10.45 0.84 -3.03
C ILE A 48 -9.19 -0.03 -3.10
N CYS A 49 -8.49 -0.26 -1.98
CA CYS A 49 -7.30 -1.12 -1.97
C CYS A 49 -7.55 -2.53 -2.52
N GLN A 50 -8.70 -3.14 -2.19
CA GLN A 50 -9.05 -4.46 -2.72
C GLN A 50 -9.15 -4.48 -4.25
N GLU A 51 -9.66 -3.41 -4.87
CA GLU A 51 -9.68 -3.30 -6.34
C GLU A 51 -8.27 -3.31 -6.94
N TYR A 52 -7.30 -2.66 -6.30
CA TYR A 52 -5.92 -2.61 -6.79
C TYR A 52 -5.21 -3.96 -6.66
N VAL A 53 -5.45 -4.69 -5.55
CA VAL A 53 -4.97 -6.07 -5.40
C VAL A 53 -5.55 -6.98 -6.49
N ALA A 54 -6.81 -6.79 -6.87
CA ALA A 54 -7.44 -7.57 -7.94
C ALA A 54 -6.91 -7.22 -9.34
N LYS A 55 -6.46 -5.98 -9.57
CA LYS A 55 -5.95 -5.49 -10.86
C LYS A 55 -4.48 -5.83 -11.09
N ASP A 56 -3.65 -5.80 -10.05
CA ASP A 56 -2.20 -5.92 -10.18
C ASP A 56 -1.58 -6.71 -9.02
N SER A 57 -0.98 -7.85 -9.34
CA SER A 57 -0.34 -8.75 -8.37
C SER A 57 0.83 -8.14 -7.58
N ARG A 58 1.36 -6.98 -8.00
CA ARG A 58 2.39 -6.25 -7.25
C ARG A 58 1.83 -5.59 -5.99
N PHE A 59 0.52 -5.35 -5.92
CA PHE A 59 -0.15 -4.71 -4.80
C PHE A 59 -0.62 -5.76 -3.78
N LYS A 60 -0.20 -5.58 -2.52
CA LYS A 60 -0.56 -6.44 -1.39
C LYS A 60 -1.25 -5.58 -0.34
N LEU A 61 -2.35 -6.07 0.23
CA LEU A 61 -3.13 -5.38 1.25
C LEU A 61 -3.04 -6.10 2.58
N ILE A 62 -2.69 -5.36 3.63
CA ILE A 62 -2.79 -5.77 5.03
C ILE A 62 -3.84 -4.88 5.69
N HIS A 63 -4.76 -5.49 6.41
CA HIS A 63 -5.68 -4.78 7.29
C HIS A 63 -5.24 -4.95 8.74
N GLN A 64 -5.34 -3.89 9.53
CA GLN A 64 -5.11 -3.92 10.96
C GLN A 64 -6.09 -3.00 11.69
N GLU A 65 -6.28 -3.24 12.98
CA GLU A 65 -6.86 -2.23 13.86
C GLU A 65 -5.97 -0.98 13.91
N ASN A 66 -6.58 0.19 14.07
CA ASN A 66 -5.89 1.48 14.06
C ASN A 66 -4.77 1.54 15.10
N LYS A 67 -3.53 1.73 14.63
CA LYS A 67 -2.31 1.91 15.46
C LYS A 67 -1.59 3.20 15.15
N GLY A 68 -2.21 4.07 14.35
CA GLY A 68 -1.64 5.31 13.85
C GLY A 68 -0.52 5.07 12.83
N LEU A 69 -0.07 6.17 12.23
CA LEU A 69 0.90 6.18 11.14
C LEU A 69 2.17 5.37 11.44
N ALA A 70 2.78 5.54 12.62
CA ALA A 70 3.99 4.82 12.98
C ALA A 70 3.74 3.30 13.10
N GLY A 71 2.60 2.89 13.66
CA GLY A 71 2.20 1.50 13.73
C GLY A 71 2.00 0.88 12.35
N ALA A 72 1.27 1.59 11.47
CA ALA A 72 1.06 1.16 10.09
C ALA A 72 2.38 1.02 9.30
N ARG A 73 3.31 1.98 9.45
CA ARG A 73 4.65 1.89 8.84
C ARG A 73 5.45 0.69 9.34
N ASN A 74 5.43 0.44 10.65
CA ASN A 74 6.09 -0.73 11.23
C ASN A 74 5.49 -2.04 10.71
N THR A 75 4.19 -2.05 10.41
CA THR A 75 3.56 -3.19 9.73
C THR A 75 4.06 -3.32 8.31
N CYS A 76 4.08 -2.25 7.50
CA CYS A 76 4.65 -2.29 6.14
C CYS A 76 6.05 -2.90 6.12
N LEU A 77 6.96 -2.44 6.98
CA LEU A 77 8.35 -2.89 7.05
C LEU A 77 8.49 -4.41 7.27
N LYS A 78 7.54 -5.06 7.94
CA LYS A 78 7.56 -6.52 8.15
C LYS A 78 7.27 -7.32 6.88
N PHE A 79 6.60 -6.72 5.90
CA PHE A 79 6.17 -7.35 4.66
C PHE A 79 6.91 -6.84 3.42
N MET A 80 7.84 -5.90 3.59
CA MET A 80 8.70 -5.40 2.52
C MET A 80 9.89 -6.34 2.31
N HIS A 81 10.09 -6.77 1.07
CA HIS A 81 11.14 -7.72 0.69
C HIS A 81 12.07 -7.19 -0.41
N GLY A 82 11.94 -5.91 -0.75
CA GLY A 82 12.76 -5.20 -1.72
C GLY A 82 14.16 -4.92 -1.20
N GLU A 83 15.12 -4.84 -2.13
CA GLU A 83 16.48 -4.34 -1.83
C GLU A 83 16.44 -2.89 -1.33
N PHE A 84 15.55 -2.08 -1.91
CA PHE A 84 15.28 -0.71 -1.52
C PHE A 84 13.87 -0.56 -0.97
N ILE A 85 13.69 0.36 -0.02
CA ILE A 85 12.40 0.70 0.58
C ILE A 85 12.14 2.20 0.38
N THR A 86 10.90 2.55 0.02
CA THR A 86 10.41 3.93 -0.04
C THR A 86 8.96 4.02 0.45
N TRP A 87 8.48 5.24 0.67
CA TRP A 87 7.12 5.59 1.04
C TRP A 87 6.47 6.45 -0.05
#